data_AF-A0A537WGD9-F1
#
_entry.id   AF-A0A537WGD9-F1
#
_cell.length_a   1.000
_cell.length_b   1.000
_cell.length_c   1.000
_cell.angle_alpha   90.00
_cell.angle_beta   90.00
_cell.angle_gamma   90.00
#
_symmetry.space_group_name_H-M   'P 1'
#
loop_
_entity.id
_entity.type
_entity.pdbx_description
1 polymer ?
#
loop_
_entity_poly.entity_id
_entity_poly.type
_entity_poly.pdbx_seq_one_letter_code
_entity_poly.pdbx_strand_id
1 'polypeptide(L)'
;MAVAHRVVRGGAACRPGRGVGGQPSAIRGRRSSDTRSGRGPAPPPGTAHGGPSRGVLRGRGQAVVRAKADTARRAGPPGHPEGRLGSGCDRPPGGPVPGPVLGRRIGHVIGFRHTDPRFPFLWEDDSQPPGRWHGEGEGPVHYFADTPDGAWAEFLRHEDITDPADVAEVRRAVWAVELGRPPREEPELGGRTLTGGLRSYRACQGEARRLRALGAKGLVAPSAALLPGAAHGWRVERGLRRGTPRDGRVIALFGPRADLIGWEAVHVGRPSARLLGRVRHFPGVAAR
;
A
#
# COMPACT_ATOMS: atom_id res chain seq x y z
N MET A 1 -2.06 -62.25 18.79
CA MET A 1 -2.21 -63.19 17.65
C MET A 1 -2.95 -62.45 16.52
N ALA A 2 -2.96 -62.97 15.29
CA ALA A 2 -3.42 -62.28 14.07
C ALA A 2 -4.42 -63.12 13.25
N VAL A 3 -4.78 -62.64 12.03
CA VAL A 3 -5.72 -63.20 11.03
C VAL A 3 -7.21 -62.94 11.36
N ALA A 4 -8.06 -62.38 10.48
CA ALA A 4 -7.83 -61.53 9.29
C ALA A 4 -9.01 -60.52 9.14
N HIS A 5 -9.70 -60.17 8.03
CA HIS A 5 -9.86 -60.72 6.67
C HIS A 5 -9.60 -59.67 5.55
N ARG A 6 -9.89 -60.03 4.30
CA ARG A 6 -9.37 -59.49 3.03
C ARG A 6 -10.46 -58.86 2.14
N VAL A 7 -10.29 -57.57 1.81
CA VAL A 7 -10.43 -56.90 0.49
C VAL A 7 -11.35 -57.49 -0.61
N VAL A 8 -12.22 -56.65 -1.22
CA VAL A 8 -12.49 -56.54 -2.69
C VAL A 8 -12.89 -55.07 -3.06
N ARG A 9 -12.87 -54.71 -4.35
CA ARG A 9 -12.81 -53.35 -4.95
C ARG A 9 -14.15 -52.78 -5.47
N GLY A 10 -14.21 -51.44 -5.66
CA GLY A 10 -15.08 -50.72 -6.63
C GLY A 10 -15.66 -49.42 -6.06
N GLY A 11 -15.74 -48.28 -6.76
CA GLY A 11 -15.27 -47.91 -8.11
C GLY A 11 -15.68 -46.45 -8.46
N ALA A 12 -15.34 -45.99 -9.67
CA ALA A 12 -15.64 -44.64 -10.23
C ALA A 12 -14.95 -43.43 -9.54
N ALA A 13 -15.03 -42.24 -10.16
CA ALA A 13 -14.18 -41.09 -9.86
C ALA A 13 -14.87 -39.73 -10.04
N CYS A 14 -14.47 -38.72 -9.26
CA CYS A 14 -14.79 -37.31 -9.47
C CYS A 14 -13.56 -36.40 -9.23
N ARG A 15 -13.10 -35.77 -10.30
CA ARG A 15 -12.51 -34.41 -10.30
C ARG A 15 -13.62 -33.45 -10.80
N PRO A 16 -13.55 -32.11 -10.63
CA PRO A 16 -12.38 -31.31 -10.27
C PRO A 16 -12.59 -30.26 -9.16
N GLY A 17 -11.48 -29.67 -8.71
CA GLY A 17 -11.43 -28.34 -8.10
C GLY A 17 -10.09 -27.69 -8.46
N ARG A 18 -10.09 -26.63 -9.27
CA ARG A 18 -8.85 -25.94 -9.67
C ARG A 18 -8.46 -24.95 -8.58
N GLY A 19 -7.24 -25.07 -8.04
CA GLY A 19 -6.68 -24.06 -7.15
C GLY A 19 -6.53 -22.72 -7.87
N VAL A 20 -6.97 -21.64 -7.23
CA VAL A 20 -6.69 -20.26 -7.66
C VAL A 20 -5.21 -19.95 -7.35
N GLY A 21 -4.57 -19.15 -8.20
CA GLY A 21 -3.11 -19.07 -8.26
C GLY A 21 -2.46 -18.30 -7.11
N GLY A 22 -1.98 -19.01 -6.09
CA GLY A 22 -0.96 -18.48 -5.18
C GLY A 22 0.35 -18.19 -5.93
N GLN A 23 1.05 -17.10 -5.58
CA GLN A 23 2.30 -16.74 -6.26
C GLN A 23 3.47 -17.64 -5.80
N PRO A 24 4.17 -18.33 -6.71
CA PRO A 24 5.38 -19.07 -6.35
C PRO A 24 6.58 -18.10 -6.23
N SER A 25 7.29 -18.17 -5.11
CA SER A 25 8.63 -17.57 -4.97
C SER A 25 9.56 -18.53 -4.25
N ALA A 26 10.47 -19.15 -5.02
CA ALA A 26 11.43 -20.11 -4.51
C ALA A 26 12.85 -19.52 -4.53
N ILE A 27 13.36 -19.10 -3.36
CA ILE A 27 14.78 -18.81 -3.17
C ILE A 27 15.45 -20.11 -2.70
N ARG A 28 16.30 -20.71 -3.55
CA ARG A 28 17.18 -21.82 -3.15
C ARG A 28 18.65 -21.45 -3.34
N GLY A 29 19.49 -21.98 -2.46
CA GLY A 29 20.81 -21.44 -2.19
C GLY A 29 21.92 -21.71 -3.22
N ARG A 30 23.06 -21.05 -2.95
CA ARG A 30 24.35 -21.10 -3.65
C ARG A 30 24.76 -22.48 -4.18
N ARG A 31 25.45 -22.48 -5.33
CA ARG A 31 26.73 -23.19 -5.48
C ARG A 31 27.78 -22.25 -6.06
N SER A 32 29.04 -22.58 -5.83
CA SER A 32 30.23 -21.81 -6.22
C SER A 32 31.21 -22.71 -6.96
N SER A 33 31.88 -22.18 -7.98
CA SER A 33 32.99 -22.83 -8.68
C SER A 33 33.85 -21.79 -9.38
N ASP A 34 35.14 -21.74 -9.05
CA ASP A 34 36.15 -20.99 -9.78
C ASP A 34 36.55 -21.68 -11.09
N THR A 35 36.91 -20.90 -12.12
CA THR A 35 38.07 -21.22 -12.97
C THR A 35 38.67 -20.00 -13.67
N ARG A 36 39.90 -19.69 -13.26
CA ARG A 36 41.03 -18.99 -13.93
C ARG A 36 40.92 -18.42 -15.37
N SER A 37 41.57 -17.26 -15.50
CA SER A 37 42.54 -16.84 -16.54
C SER A 37 42.08 -16.09 -17.81
N GLY A 38 42.97 -15.20 -18.28
CA GLY A 38 42.86 -14.38 -19.49
C GLY A 38 43.53 -13.00 -19.32
N ARG A 39 44.64 -12.73 -20.01
CA ARG A 39 45.28 -11.40 -20.09
C ARG A 39 44.98 -10.78 -21.47
N GLY A 40 44.79 -9.45 -21.54
CA GLY A 40 44.68 -8.70 -22.80
C GLY A 40 44.68 -7.18 -22.56
N PRO A 41 45.31 -6.36 -23.43
CA PRO A 41 45.51 -4.91 -23.19
C PRO A 41 44.40 -4.02 -23.78
N ALA A 42 44.45 -2.73 -23.44
CA ALA A 42 43.53 -1.69 -23.95
C ALA A 42 44.19 -0.75 -24.98
N PRO A 43 43.45 -0.29 -26.01
CA PRO A 43 43.83 0.83 -26.88
C PRO A 43 43.17 2.18 -26.45
N PRO A 44 43.65 3.35 -26.94
CA PRO A 44 43.19 4.67 -26.48
C PRO A 44 42.22 5.33 -27.53
N PRO A 45 42.03 6.67 -27.64
CA PRO A 45 40.69 7.25 -27.63
C PRO A 45 40.16 7.74 -28.99
N GLY A 46 38.84 7.95 -29.08
CA GLY A 46 38.18 8.57 -30.24
C GLY A 46 36.84 9.22 -29.88
N THR A 47 36.55 10.38 -30.47
CA THR A 47 35.36 11.21 -30.21
C THR A 47 34.36 11.16 -31.37
N ALA A 48 33.08 10.84 -31.10
CA ALA A 48 31.94 11.27 -31.93
C ALA A 48 30.59 11.08 -31.21
N HIS A 49 29.58 11.85 -31.64
CA HIS A 49 28.23 11.90 -31.11
C HIS A 49 27.37 10.68 -31.47
N GLY A 50 26.35 10.36 -30.65
CA GLY A 50 25.25 9.47 -31.05
C GLY A 50 24.45 8.89 -29.87
N GLY A 51 23.22 9.36 -29.66
CA GLY A 51 22.24 8.65 -28.83
C GLY A 51 21.73 7.39 -29.57
N PRO A 52 21.21 6.38 -28.84
CA PRO A 52 19.80 6.49 -28.45
C PRO A 52 19.45 5.96 -27.05
N SER A 53 18.30 6.40 -26.55
CA SER A 53 17.75 6.05 -25.23
C SER A 53 17.54 4.54 -25.04
N ARG A 54 18.15 3.97 -24.00
CA ARG A 54 17.92 2.58 -23.54
C ARG A 54 17.29 2.55 -22.15
N GLY A 55 15.99 2.85 -22.08
CA GLY A 55 15.19 2.67 -20.87
C GLY A 55 14.98 1.19 -20.56
N VAL A 56 15.91 0.58 -19.81
CA VAL A 56 15.82 -0.81 -19.35
C VAL A 56 15.42 -0.81 -17.87
N LEU A 57 14.11 -0.88 -17.61
CA LEU A 57 13.58 -1.06 -16.25
C LEU A 57 14.06 -2.39 -15.64
N ARG A 58 15.14 -2.33 -14.85
CA ARG A 58 15.60 -3.45 -14.01
C ARG A 58 14.84 -3.48 -12.68
N GLY A 59 13.53 -3.70 -12.76
CA GLY A 59 12.68 -3.87 -11.58
C GLY A 59 13.17 -5.03 -10.70
N ARG A 60 13.53 -4.73 -9.45
CA ARG A 60 13.60 -5.72 -8.37
C ARG A 60 12.25 -5.70 -7.65
N GLY A 61 11.66 -6.87 -7.39
CA GLY A 61 10.53 -6.98 -6.44
C GLY A 61 9.11 -7.02 -7.01
N GLN A 62 8.91 -7.07 -8.34
CA GLN A 62 7.62 -7.53 -8.91
C GLN A 62 7.80 -8.06 -10.34
N ALA A 63 7.20 -9.22 -10.64
CA ALA A 63 7.35 -9.89 -11.94
C ALA A 63 6.40 -9.31 -13.00
N VAL A 64 6.96 -8.74 -14.07
CA VAL A 64 6.19 -8.19 -15.20
C VAL A 64 5.78 -9.31 -16.15
N VAL A 65 4.52 -9.72 -16.11
CA VAL A 65 3.91 -10.60 -17.11
C VAL A 65 3.18 -9.76 -18.14
N ARG A 66 3.58 -9.85 -19.42
CA ARG A 66 2.83 -9.27 -20.55
C ARG A 66 1.59 -10.12 -20.85
N ALA A 67 0.40 -9.58 -20.59
CA ALA A 67 -0.83 -10.08 -21.18
C ALA A 67 -1.00 -9.52 -22.62
N LYS A 68 -1.69 -10.26 -23.49
CA LYS A 68 -2.08 -9.77 -24.82
C LYS A 68 -3.26 -8.80 -24.72
N ALA A 69 -3.41 -7.93 -25.70
CA ALA A 69 -4.59 -7.07 -25.81
C ALA A 69 -5.70 -7.82 -26.55
N ASP A 70 -6.89 -7.86 -25.94
CA ASP A 70 -8.14 -8.24 -26.60
C ASP A 70 -9.10 -7.04 -26.58
N THR A 71 -9.78 -6.81 -27.70
CA THR A 71 -10.59 -5.60 -27.92
C THR A 71 -12.04 -5.74 -27.45
N ALA A 72 -12.45 -4.95 -26.47
CA ALA A 72 -13.85 -4.69 -26.15
C ALA A 72 -14.30 -3.33 -26.72
N ARG A 73 -15.54 -3.25 -27.24
CA ARG A 73 -16.04 -2.07 -27.98
C ARG A 73 -16.66 -1.01 -27.07
N ARG A 74 -16.60 0.26 -27.49
CA ARG A 74 -17.33 1.37 -26.88
C ARG A 74 -18.83 1.25 -27.14
N ALA A 75 -19.64 1.65 -26.16
CA ALA A 75 -21.00 2.14 -26.36
C ALA A 75 -21.04 3.63 -25.93
N GLY A 76 -21.86 4.45 -26.62
CA GLY A 76 -21.95 5.89 -26.37
C GLY A 76 -23.12 6.30 -25.46
N PRO A 77 -23.11 7.52 -24.90
CA PRO A 77 -24.18 8.04 -24.05
C PRO A 77 -25.35 8.65 -24.85
N PRO A 78 -26.61 8.58 -24.37
CA PRO A 78 -27.73 9.28 -24.96
C PRO A 78 -28.00 10.66 -24.30
N GLY A 79 -28.17 11.68 -25.15
CA GLY A 79 -29.15 12.77 -25.03
C GLY A 79 -29.27 13.60 -23.74
N HIS A 80 -28.78 14.85 -23.79
CA HIS A 80 -29.43 15.95 -23.08
C HIS A 80 -30.70 16.40 -23.81
N PRO A 81 -31.73 16.84 -23.08
CA PRO A 81 -32.65 17.90 -23.52
C PRO A 81 -32.41 19.20 -22.72
N GLU A 82 -32.60 20.35 -23.37
CA GLU A 82 -32.52 21.66 -22.74
C GLU A 82 -33.82 22.01 -21.99
N GLY A 83 -33.71 22.70 -20.85
CA GLY A 83 -34.85 23.14 -20.03
C GLY A 83 -34.65 24.58 -19.55
N ARG A 84 -35.65 25.44 -19.78
CA ARG A 84 -35.55 26.90 -19.53
C ARG A 84 -35.38 27.25 -18.05
N LEU A 85 -34.67 28.35 -17.82
CA LEU A 85 -34.79 29.15 -16.60
C LEU A 85 -36.24 29.63 -16.43
N GLY A 86 -36.83 29.34 -15.27
CA GLY A 86 -38.11 29.89 -14.83
C GLY A 86 -37.97 30.39 -13.39
N SER A 87 -38.18 31.69 -13.17
CA SER A 87 -38.19 32.27 -11.83
C SER A 87 -39.59 32.17 -11.24
N GLY A 88 -39.71 31.60 -10.04
CA GLY A 88 -40.98 31.45 -9.32
C GLY A 88 -40.72 31.27 -7.82
N CYS A 89 -41.09 32.26 -7.03
CA CYS A 89 -40.83 32.29 -5.58
C CYS A 89 -42.11 31.93 -4.79
N ASP A 90 -42.51 30.67 -4.81
CA ASP A 90 -43.61 30.15 -3.99
C ASP A 90 -43.11 29.18 -2.92
N ARG A 91 -43.66 29.31 -1.72
CA ARG A 91 -43.11 28.70 -0.49
C ARG A 91 -44.22 27.97 0.30
N PRO A 92 -44.41 26.65 0.11
CA PRO A 92 -45.43 25.92 0.84
C PRO A 92 -45.07 25.81 2.34
N PRO A 93 -46.01 26.06 3.27
CA PRO A 93 -45.80 25.80 4.68
C PRO A 93 -45.96 24.30 5.00
N GLY A 94 -45.22 23.80 6.00
CA GLY A 94 -45.46 22.45 6.55
C GLY A 94 -44.63 21.30 5.95
N GLY A 95 -43.32 21.49 5.77
CA GLY A 95 -42.39 20.34 5.65
C GLY A 95 -42.20 19.64 7.01
N PRO A 96 -41.97 18.31 7.05
CA PRO A 96 -41.82 17.57 8.31
C PRO A 96 -40.59 18.05 9.10
N VAL A 97 -40.74 18.09 10.43
CA VAL A 97 -39.65 18.43 11.36
C VAL A 97 -38.48 17.45 11.14
N PRO A 98 -37.23 17.93 10.99
CA PRO A 98 -36.07 17.04 10.91
C PRO A 98 -35.99 16.15 12.15
N GLY A 99 -36.13 14.84 11.95
CA GLY A 99 -35.92 13.85 13.01
C GLY A 99 -34.51 13.98 13.60
N PRO A 100 -34.29 13.55 14.87
CA PRO A 100 -33.01 13.73 15.55
C PRO A 100 -31.88 13.12 14.72
N VAL A 101 -30.97 13.96 14.23
CA VAL A 101 -29.80 13.55 13.47
C VAL A 101 -29.00 12.59 14.32
N LEU A 102 -29.02 11.30 13.96
CA LEU A 102 -28.36 10.23 14.70
C LEU A 102 -26.92 10.65 15.02
N GLY A 103 -26.63 10.74 16.32
CA GLY A 103 -25.52 11.53 16.83
C GLY A 103 -24.21 11.18 16.14
N ARG A 104 -23.50 12.21 15.66
CA ARG A 104 -22.15 12.08 15.09
C ARG A 104 -21.33 11.14 15.99
N ARG A 105 -20.88 10.01 15.44
CA ARG A 105 -19.94 9.10 16.12
C ARG A 105 -18.54 9.73 16.14
N ILE A 106 -18.36 10.74 17.00
CA ILE A 106 -17.10 11.44 17.23
C ILE A 106 -16.08 10.41 17.74
N GLY A 107 -15.23 9.94 16.84
CA GLY A 107 -14.36 8.78 17.06
C GLY A 107 -14.11 7.92 15.83
N HIS A 108 -14.90 8.07 14.75
CA HIS A 108 -14.56 7.48 13.44
C HIS A 108 -13.34 8.19 12.83
N VAL A 109 -12.33 7.41 12.43
CA VAL A 109 -11.10 7.89 11.75
C VAL A 109 -11.07 7.36 10.31
N ILE A 110 -10.73 8.23 9.37
CA ILE A 110 -10.39 7.85 8.00
C ILE A 110 -8.88 7.55 7.93
N GLY A 111 -8.55 6.33 7.58
CA GLY A 111 -7.18 5.91 7.25
C GLY A 111 -6.93 6.00 5.75
N PHE A 112 -5.70 6.29 5.35
CA PHE A 112 -5.29 6.36 3.95
C PHE A 112 -4.30 5.24 3.63
N ARG A 113 -4.54 4.50 2.55
CA ARG A 113 -3.65 3.43 2.07
C ARG A 113 -3.48 3.54 0.55
N HIS A 114 -2.27 3.28 0.07
CA HIS A 114 -2.00 3.11 -1.35
C HIS A 114 -2.04 1.62 -1.73
N THR A 115 -2.42 1.31 -2.98
CA THR A 115 -2.23 -0.02 -3.59
C THR A 115 -1.85 0.09 -5.05
N ASP A 116 -1.38 -1.02 -5.62
CA ASP A 116 -1.40 -1.17 -7.08
C ASP A 116 -2.88 -1.24 -7.55
N PRO A 117 -3.29 -0.48 -8.59
CA PRO A 117 -4.71 -0.40 -8.98
C PRO A 117 -5.36 -1.71 -9.43
N ARG A 118 -4.57 -2.77 -9.65
CA ARG A 118 -5.07 -4.10 -10.03
C ARG A 118 -5.52 -4.96 -8.84
N PHE A 119 -5.32 -4.49 -7.61
CA PHE A 119 -5.51 -5.28 -6.38
C PHE A 119 -6.39 -4.55 -5.35
N PRO A 120 -7.18 -5.29 -4.54
CA PRO A 120 -8.01 -4.70 -3.49
C PRO A 120 -7.17 -3.97 -2.43
N PHE A 121 -7.80 -3.04 -1.71
CA PHE A 121 -7.14 -2.23 -0.67
C PHE A 121 -6.78 -3.01 0.61
N LEU A 122 -7.18 -4.28 0.71
CA LEU A 122 -6.92 -5.19 1.83
C LEU A 122 -6.30 -6.49 1.31
N TRP A 123 -5.59 -7.19 2.20
CA TRP A 123 -5.18 -8.58 2.00
C TRP A 123 -6.21 -9.51 2.63
N GLU A 124 -6.53 -10.63 1.99
CA GLU A 124 -7.50 -11.60 2.52
C GLU A 124 -6.85 -12.62 3.46
N ASP A 125 -5.55 -12.91 3.24
CA ASP A 125 -4.79 -13.96 3.92
C ASP A 125 -3.39 -13.48 4.38
N ASP A 126 -2.55 -14.40 4.86
CA ASP A 126 -1.21 -14.16 5.38
C ASP A 126 -0.10 -14.10 4.30
N SER A 127 -0.44 -14.20 3.01
CA SER A 127 0.53 -14.20 1.89
C SER A 127 1.24 -12.85 1.67
N GLN A 128 0.84 -11.81 2.41
CA GLN A 128 1.45 -10.49 2.31
C GLN A 128 2.94 -10.47 2.73
N PRO A 129 3.84 -9.82 1.95
CA PRO A 129 5.25 -9.73 2.30
C PRO A 129 5.51 -9.07 3.67
N PRO A 130 6.50 -9.57 4.45
CA PRO A 130 6.75 -9.12 5.83
C PRO A 130 7.06 -7.62 5.93
N GLY A 131 6.45 -6.96 6.91
CA GLY A 131 6.56 -5.53 7.14
C GLY A 131 7.12 -5.15 8.51
N ARG A 132 6.93 -3.88 8.91
CA ARG A 132 7.39 -3.38 10.22
C ARG A 132 6.70 -4.06 11.40
N TRP A 133 5.41 -4.36 11.28
CA TRP A 133 4.54 -4.84 12.37
C TRP A 133 4.06 -6.30 12.20
N HIS A 134 4.61 -7.05 11.24
CA HIS A 134 4.37 -8.49 11.06
C HIS A 134 5.57 -9.15 10.37
N GLY A 135 5.91 -10.36 10.81
CA GLY A 135 6.81 -11.28 10.12
C GLY A 135 6.12 -12.03 8.97
N GLU A 136 6.86 -12.97 8.37
CA GLU A 136 6.36 -13.89 7.35
C GLU A 136 5.35 -14.87 7.98
N GLY A 137 4.18 -15.08 7.35
CA GLY A 137 3.10 -15.90 7.92
C GLY A 137 2.38 -15.29 9.13
N GLU A 138 2.56 -13.98 9.39
CA GLU A 138 1.88 -13.26 10.50
C GLU A 138 0.79 -12.29 10.02
N GLY A 139 0.34 -12.46 8.77
CA GLY A 139 -0.70 -11.63 8.15
C GLY A 139 -2.14 -12.16 8.35
N PRO A 140 -3.12 -11.48 7.73
CA PRO A 140 -2.98 -10.16 7.14
C PRO A 140 -2.78 -9.09 8.22
N VAL A 141 -2.04 -8.04 7.87
CA VAL A 141 -1.84 -6.83 8.69
C VAL A 141 -1.93 -5.61 7.78
N HIS A 142 -2.95 -4.80 8.03
CA HIS A 142 -3.35 -3.70 7.17
C HIS A 142 -2.78 -2.37 7.69
N TYR A 143 -1.98 -1.69 6.87
CA TYR A 143 -1.32 -0.43 7.22
C TYR A 143 -2.10 0.74 6.62
N PHE A 144 -2.39 1.75 7.43
CA PHE A 144 -3.01 3.00 7.03
C PHE A 144 -2.24 4.17 7.63
N ALA A 145 -2.06 5.25 6.87
CA ALA A 145 -1.60 6.52 7.43
C ALA A 145 -2.79 7.38 7.84
N ASP A 146 -2.60 8.28 8.79
CA ASP A 146 -3.61 9.28 9.19
C ASP A 146 -3.78 10.47 8.21
N THR A 147 -3.06 10.43 7.08
CA THR A 147 -3.02 11.47 6.05
C THR A 147 -2.72 10.86 4.66
N PRO A 148 -3.22 11.44 3.56
CA PRO A 148 -2.83 11.04 2.20
C PRO A 148 -1.31 11.19 1.97
N ASP A 149 -0.72 12.29 2.44
CA ASP A 149 0.72 12.53 2.40
C ASP A 149 1.52 11.47 3.19
N GLY A 150 0.99 10.97 4.31
CA GLY A 150 1.60 9.87 5.06
C GLY A 150 1.55 8.54 4.29
N ALA A 151 0.43 8.24 3.62
CA ALA A 151 0.30 7.02 2.81
C ALA A 151 1.28 7.04 1.63
N TRP A 152 1.42 8.21 0.98
CA TRP A 152 2.42 8.42 -0.06
C TRP A 152 3.85 8.41 0.47
N ALA A 153 4.10 8.89 1.69
CA ALA A 153 5.44 8.88 2.28
C ALA A 153 5.91 7.44 2.56
N GLU A 154 5.06 6.60 3.15
CA GLU A 154 5.40 5.18 3.38
C GLU A 154 5.64 4.43 2.05
N PHE A 155 4.89 4.75 0.98
CA PHE A 155 5.18 4.27 -0.38
C PHE A 155 6.56 4.72 -0.88
N LEU A 156 6.84 6.03 -0.92
CA LEU A 156 8.10 6.58 -1.42
C LEU A 156 9.30 6.05 -0.63
N ARG A 157 9.15 5.87 0.69
CA ARG A 157 10.17 5.23 1.53
C ARG A 157 10.36 3.75 1.19
N HIS A 158 9.30 3.00 0.91
CA HIS A 158 9.38 1.55 0.71
C HIS A 158 10.01 1.16 -0.64
N GLU A 159 9.64 1.87 -1.72
CA GLU A 159 10.26 1.71 -3.04
C GLU A 159 11.61 2.47 -3.15
N ASP A 160 11.97 3.24 -2.12
CA ASP A 160 13.13 4.14 -2.01
C ASP A 160 13.26 5.21 -3.12
N ILE A 161 12.11 5.71 -3.59
CA ILE A 161 12.00 6.72 -4.64
C ILE A 161 12.46 8.08 -4.13
N THR A 162 13.67 8.49 -4.50
CA THR A 162 14.24 9.80 -4.13
C THR A 162 14.19 10.86 -5.24
N ASP A 163 14.05 10.46 -6.52
CA ASP A 163 14.09 11.39 -7.67
C ASP A 163 12.69 11.94 -8.03
N PRO A 164 12.53 13.26 -8.25
CA PRO A 164 11.32 13.83 -8.85
C PRO A 164 10.88 13.22 -10.19
N ALA A 165 11.80 12.66 -10.98
CA ALA A 165 11.54 11.94 -12.23
C ALA A 165 10.83 10.60 -11.97
N ASP A 166 11.34 9.78 -11.06
CA ASP A 166 10.69 8.53 -10.62
C ASP A 166 9.28 8.81 -10.07
N VAL A 167 9.11 9.91 -9.31
CA VAL A 167 7.80 10.38 -8.84
C VAL A 167 6.83 10.73 -9.99
N ALA A 168 7.32 11.05 -11.19
CA ALA A 168 6.49 11.24 -12.38
C ALA A 168 6.04 9.91 -13.01
N GLU A 169 6.76 8.81 -12.80
CA GLU A 169 6.39 7.47 -13.29
C GLU A 169 5.38 6.74 -12.40
N VAL A 170 5.32 7.05 -11.10
CA VAL A 170 4.42 6.41 -10.12
C VAL A 170 2.97 6.31 -10.61
N ARG A 171 2.39 5.11 -10.55
CA ARG A 171 0.95 4.83 -10.76
C ARG A 171 0.44 3.94 -9.63
N ARG A 172 -0.24 4.53 -8.64
CA ARG A 172 -0.89 3.79 -7.53
C ARG A 172 -2.31 4.30 -7.31
N ALA A 173 -3.18 3.42 -6.82
CA ALA A 173 -4.47 3.80 -6.26
C ALA A 173 -4.29 4.32 -4.82
N VAL A 174 -5.19 5.19 -4.36
CA VAL A 174 -5.26 5.67 -2.97
C VAL A 174 -6.69 5.52 -2.47
N TRP A 175 -6.82 4.85 -1.33
CA TRP A 175 -8.08 4.54 -0.67
C TRP A 175 -8.22 5.34 0.62
N ALA A 176 -9.39 5.93 0.82
CA ALA A 176 -9.84 6.52 2.07
C ALA A 176 -10.76 5.50 2.77
N VAL A 177 -10.32 4.98 3.91
CA VAL A 177 -10.92 3.80 4.55
C VAL A 177 -11.47 4.14 5.91
N GLU A 178 -12.73 3.78 6.17
CA GLU A 178 -13.40 4.00 7.43
C GLU A 178 -12.92 2.99 8.48
N LEU A 179 -11.97 3.39 9.33
CA LEU A 179 -11.39 2.52 10.36
C LEU A 179 -12.26 2.39 11.61
N GLY A 180 -13.40 3.08 11.65
CA GLY A 180 -14.19 3.24 12.88
C GLY A 180 -13.32 3.87 13.98
N ARG A 181 -13.41 3.34 15.20
CA ARG A 181 -12.53 3.74 16.30
C ARG A 181 -11.14 3.11 16.08
N PRO A 182 -10.04 3.89 16.06
CA PRO A 182 -8.70 3.34 15.94
C PRO A 182 -8.32 2.51 17.18
N PRO A 183 -7.34 1.60 17.07
CA PRO A 183 -6.70 0.99 18.23
C PRO A 183 -6.12 2.04 19.18
N ARG A 184 -5.92 1.65 20.43
CA ARG A 184 -5.36 2.47 21.52
C ARG A 184 -3.95 2.04 21.93
N GLU A 185 -3.55 0.86 21.47
CA GLU A 185 -2.29 0.21 21.75
C GLU A 185 -1.16 0.96 21.02
N GLU A 186 -0.23 1.57 21.76
CA GLU A 186 0.98 2.19 21.20
C GLU A 186 2.20 1.31 21.56
N PRO A 187 3.12 1.02 20.62
CA PRO A 187 4.21 0.07 20.85
C PRO A 187 5.29 0.61 21.79
N GLU A 188 5.70 -0.19 22.78
CA GLU A 188 6.65 0.13 23.85
C GLU A 188 8.12 0.11 23.37
N LEU A 189 8.43 0.89 22.33
CA LEU A 189 9.75 0.94 21.69
C LEU A 189 10.27 2.37 21.54
N GLY A 190 11.56 2.57 21.80
CA GLY A 190 12.21 3.87 21.61
C GLY A 190 12.15 4.37 20.16
N GLY A 191 12.01 5.69 19.96
CA GLY A 191 11.75 6.31 18.65
C GLY A 191 12.77 6.01 17.53
N ARG A 192 14.03 5.71 17.90
CA ARG A 192 15.08 5.23 16.96
C ARG A 192 14.75 3.88 16.33
N THR A 193 14.02 3.02 17.05
CA THR A 193 13.49 1.74 16.56
C THR A 193 12.23 1.97 15.72
N LEU A 194 11.27 2.74 16.24
CA LEU A 194 9.99 3.03 15.57
C LEU A 194 10.18 3.61 14.16
N THR A 195 11.09 4.57 14.02
CA THR A 195 11.38 5.26 12.74
C THR A 195 12.54 4.65 11.94
N GLY A 196 13.25 3.67 12.52
CA GLY A 196 14.53 3.16 12.03
C GLY A 196 14.49 2.41 10.69
N GLY A 197 15.66 2.06 10.16
CA GLY A 197 15.81 1.28 8.92
C GLY A 197 15.37 -0.19 9.06
N LEU A 198 15.55 -1.02 8.01
CA LEU A 198 15.11 -2.43 8.00
C LEU A 198 15.62 -3.24 9.22
N ARG A 199 16.82 -2.92 9.73
CA ARG A 199 17.38 -3.51 10.96
C ARG A 199 16.48 -3.37 12.20
N SER A 200 15.58 -2.39 12.24
CA SER A 200 14.60 -2.21 13.32
C SER A 200 13.40 -3.16 13.27
N TYR A 201 13.11 -3.77 12.11
CA TYR A 201 11.86 -4.52 11.91
C TYR A 201 11.74 -5.72 12.86
N ARG A 202 12.84 -6.43 13.17
CA ARG A 202 12.80 -7.56 14.11
C ARG A 202 12.25 -7.17 15.49
N ALA A 203 12.57 -5.97 15.97
CA ALA A 203 12.08 -5.45 17.24
C ALA A 203 10.60 -4.99 17.14
N CYS A 204 10.24 -4.25 16.08
CA CYS A 204 8.86 -3.86 15.82
C CYS A 204 7.91 -5.07 15.64
N GLN A 205 8.35 -6.11 14.93
CA GLN A 205 7.62 -7.37 14.78
C GLN A 205 7.51 -8.12 16.13
N GLY A 206 8.58 -8.16 16.93
CA GLY A 206 8.55 -8.74 18.27
C GLY A 206 7.51 -8.08 19.17
N GLU A 207 7.46 -6.75 19.13
CA GLU A 207 6.47 -5.96 19.86
C GLU A 207 5.04 -6.17 19.34
N ALA A 208 4.83 -6.23 18.03
CA ALA A 208 3.53 -6.55 17.46
C ALA A 208 3.05 -7.96 17.83
N ARG A 209 3.96 -8.94 17.96
CA ARG A 209 3.63 -10.27 18.52
C ARG A 209 3.19 -10.18 19.98
N ARG A 210 3.89 -9.39 20.82
CA ARG A 210 3.50 -9.15 22.23
C ARG A 210 2.10 -8.55 22.31
N LEU A 211 1.83 -7.49 21.56
CA LEU A 211 0.51 -6.84 21.54
C LEU A 211 -0.60 -7.79 21.05
N ARG A 212 -0.36 -8.59 20.00
CA ARG A 212 -1.31 -9.62 19.55
C ARG A 212 -1.56 -10.71 20.61
N ALA A 213 -0.53 -11.14 21.35
CA ALA A 213 -0.66 -12.08 22.46
C ALA A 213 -1.46 -11.51 23.65
N LEU A 214 -1.43 -10.18 23.85
CA LEU A 214 -2.29 -9.46 24.79
C LEU A 214 -3.71 -9.19 24.23
N GLY A 215 -4.05 -9.73 23.07
CA GLY A 215 -5.39 -9.65 22.46
C GLY A 215 -5.63 -8.43 21.57
N ALA A 216 -4.65 -7.53 21.40
CA ALA A 216 -4.76 -6.30 20.63
C ALA A 216 -5.22 -6.55 19.19
N LYS A 217 -6.10 -5.70 18.66
CA LYS A 217 -6.61 -5.79 17.28
C LYS A 217 -5.89 -4.86 16.28
N GLY A 218 -4.91 -4.13 16.79
CA GLY A 218 -4.02 -3.29 16.01
C GLY A 218 -3.05 -2.54 16.91
N LEU A 219 -2.38 -1.54 16.35
CA LEU A 219 -1.63 -0.54 17.09
C LEU A 219 -1.62 0.81 16.34
N VAL A 220 -1.26 1.87 17.05
CA VAL A 220 -0.93 3.18 16.48
C VAL A 220 0.55 3.48 16.75
N ALA A 221 1.28 3.94 15.75
CA ALA A 221 2.68 4.31 15.88
C ALA A 221 2.96 5.63 15.13
N PRO A 222 4.05 6.35 15.46
CA PRO A 222 4.58 7.40 14.59
C PRO A 222 4.89 6.85 13.19
N SER A 223 4.62 7.63 12.16
CA SER A 223 5.03 7.31 10.78
C SER A 223 6.55 7.15 10.73
N ALA A 224 6.99 6.03 10.15
CA ALA A 224 8.40 5.81 9.92
C ALA A 224 8.89 6.63 8.73
N ALA A 225 8.03 6.86 7.73
CA ALA A 225 8.40 7.61 6.55
C ALA A 225 8.41 9.13 6.74
N LEU A 226 7.49 9.75 7.46
CA LEU A 226 7.51 11.21 7.61
C LEU A 226 8.57 11.70 8.60
N LEU A 227 9.24 12.79 8.25
CA LEU A 227 10.06 13.58 9.19
C LEU A 227 9.17 14.21 10.29
N PRO A 228 9.73 14.57 11.46
CA PRO A 228 8.95 15.19 12.53
C PRO A 228 8.31 16.51 12.07
N GLY A 229 7.06 16.77 12.45
CA GLY A 229 6.30 17.95 12.02
C GLY A 229 6.00 18.03 10.50
N ALA A 230 6.23 16.95 9.74
CA ALA A 230 6.08 16.96 8.28
C ALA A 230 4.66 16.60 7.79
N ALA A 231 3.80 16.05 8.66
CA ALA A 231 2.37 15.90 8.36
C ALA A 231 1.65 17.23 8.61
N HIS A 232 0.90 17.71 7.62
CA HIS A 232 0.03 18.87 7.74
C HIS A 232 -1.01 18.87 6.62
N GLY A 233 -2.14 19.52 6.89
CA GLY A 233 -3.08 19.91 5.84
C GLY A 233 -2.76 21.29 5.25
N TRP A 234 -3.79 21.89 4.69
CA TRP A 234 -3.83 23.30 4.28
C TRP A 234 -5.05 23.97 4.91
N ARG A 235 -4.98 25.29 5.12
CA ARG A 235 -6.14 26.11 5.53
C ARG A 235 -6.35 27.24 4.52
N VAL A 236 -7.60 27.66 4.32
CA VAL A 236 -7.93 28.81 3.48
C VAL A 236 -8.08 30.03 4.37
N GLU A 237 -7.12 30.94 4.30
CA GLU A 237 -7.05 32.16 5.09
C GLU A 237 -6.23 33.20 4.31
N ARG A 238 -6.93 34.17 3.71
CA ARG A 238 -6.34 35.16 2.78
C ARG A 238 -5.48 34.46 1.71
N GLY A 239 -6.05 33.43 1.06
CA GLY A 239 -5.35 32.49 0.18
C GLY A 239 -5.06 31.13 0.85
N LEU A 240 -4.36 30.23 0.15
CA LEU A 240 -4.01 28.91 0.69
C LEU A 240 -2.78 28.99 1.59
N ARG A 241 -2.88 28.51 2.84
CA ARG A 241 -1.82 28.53 3.87
C ARG A 241 -1.55 27.13 4.39
N ARG A 242 -0.34 26.86 4.88
CA ARG A 242 0.02 25.58 5.53
C ARG A 242 -0.84 25.40 6.78
N GLY A 243 -1.41 24.22 6.98
CA GLY A 243 -2.07 23.87 8.25
C GLY A 243 -1.05 23.70 9.38
N THR A 244 -1.55 23.54 10.61
CA THR A 244 -0.70 23.28 11.78
C THR A 244 0.19 22.04 11.55
N PRO A 245 1.52 22.14 11.71
CA PRO A 245 2.43 21.00 11.60
C PRO A 245 2.16 19.98 12.72
N ARG A 246 2.27 18.69 12.39
CA ARG A 246 2.24 17.59 13.36
C ARG A 246 3.08 16.41 12.86
N ASP A 247 3.33 15.45 13.75
CA ASP A 247 3.82 14.15 13.35
C ASP A 247 2.69 13.35 12.66
N GLY A 248 3.04 12.62 11.61
CA GLY A 248 2.14 11.65 10.99
C GLY A 248 2.09 10.36 11.80
N ARG A 249 0.95 9.68 11.83
CA ARG A 249 0.77 8.37 12.46
C ARG A 249 0.46 7.30 11.42
N VAL A 250 0.91 6.08 11.70
CA VAL A 250 0.53 4.84 11.01
C VAL A 250 -0.29 3.99 11.97
N ILE A 251 -1.43 3.53 11.49
CA ILE A 251 -2.33 2.59 12.14
C ILE A 251 -2.11 1.23 11.48
N ALA A 252 -1.77 0.21 12.26
CA ALA A 252 -1.65 -1.16 11.78
C ALA A 252 -2.77 -1.99 12.40
N LEU A 253 -3.62 -2.62 11.59
CA LEU A 253 -4.74 -3.47 12.04
C LEU A 253 -4.40 -4.94 11.80
N PHE A 254 -4.67 -5.81 12.78
CA PHE A 254 -4.25 -7.22 12.77
C PHE A 254 -5.41 -8.16 12.43
N GLY A 255 -5.12 -9.18 11.60
CA GLY A 255 -6.09 -10.17 11.15
C GLY A 255 -7.02 -9.65 10.05
N PRO A 256 -7.85 -10.52 9.43
CA PRO A 256 -8.69 -10.14 8.29
C PRO A 256 -9.71 -9.05 8.65
N ARG A 257 -9.85 -8.04 7.77
CA ARG A 257 -10.69 -6.85 8.00
C ARG A 257 -11.77 -6.62 6.94
N ALA A 258 -12.55 -7.66 6.64
CA ALA A 258 -13.72 -7.60 5.74
C ALA A 258 -14.85 -6.68 6.25
N ASP A 259 -14.74 -6.13 7.46
CA ASP A 259 -15.62 -5.12 8.04
C ASP A 259 -15.34 -3.68 7.58
N LEU A 260 -14.18 -3.41 6.98
CA LEU A 260 -13.76 -2.06 6.61
C LEU A 260 -14.32 -1.62 5.25
N ILE A 261 -14.94 -0.45 5.21
CA ILE A 261 -15.39 0.19 3.97
C ILE A 261 -14.27 1.10 3.44
N GLY A 262 -13.83 0.83 2.21
CA GLY A 262 -12.83 1.62 1.49
C GLY A 262 -13.43 2.36 0.31
N TRP A 263 -13.22 3.68 0.27
CA TRP A 263 -13.59 4.55 -0.83
C TRP A 263 -12.35 4.82 -1.70
N GLU A 264 -12.40 4.54 -3.00
CA GLU A 264 -11.28 4.85 -3.90
C GLU A 264 -11.23 6.36 -4.14
N ALA A 265 -10.28 7.03 -3.47
CA ALA A 265 -10.10 8.49 -3.58
C ALA A 265 -9.31 8.87 -4.83
N VAL A 266 -8.45 7.98 -5.32
CA VAL A 266 -7.71 8.11 -6.59
C VAL A 266 -7.47 6.73 -7.18
N HIS A 267 -7.89 6.47 -8.42
CA HIS A 267 -7.64 5.19 -9.11
C HIS A 267 -6.20 5.07 -9.64
N VAL A 268 -5.73 6.07 -10.38
CA VAL A 268 -4.37 6.13 -10.92
C VAL A 268 -3.74 7.48 -10.60
N GLY A 269 -2.95 7.52 -9.53
CA GLY A 269 -2.32 8.73 -9.01
C GLY A 269 -0.82 8.60 -8.78
N ARG A 270 -0.22 9.75 -8.44
CA ARG A 270 1.17 9.92 -8.00
C ARG A 270 1.26 11.00 -6.90
N PRO A 271 2.25 10.96 -6.01
CA PRO A 271 2.45 12.01 -5.02
C PRO A 271 2.98 13.30 -5.68
N SER A 272 2.89 14.41 -4.94
CA SER A 272 3.65 15.62 -5.29
C SER A 272 5.13 15.40 -5.00
N ALA A 273 6.02 15.76 -5.92
CA ALA A 273 7.47 15.74 -5.68
C ALA A 273 7.90 16.60 -4.47
N ARG A 274 7.08 17.57 -4.05
CA ARG A 274 7.25 18.33 -2.79
C ARG A 274 7.15 17.48 -1.51
N LEU A 275 6.76 16.21 -1.62
CA LEU A 275 6.76 15.24 -0.52
C LEU A 275 8.17 14.67 -0.27
N LEU A 276 9.05 14.58 -1.28
CA LEU A 276 10.38 13.96 -1.16
C LEU A 276 11.20 14.58 -0.01
N GLY A 277 11.27 15.91 0.06
CA GLY A 277 11.92 16.66 1.15
C GLY A 277 11.26 16.53 2.54
N ARG A 278 10.27 15.66 2.69
CA ARG A 278 9.58 15.31 3.94
C ARG A 278 9.68 13.82 4.30
N VAL A 279 10.33 12.99 3.47
CA VAL A 279 10.46 11.55 3.65
C VAL A 279 11.82 11.17 4.24
N ARG A 280 11.81 10.24 5.19
CA ARG A 280 12.96 9.58 5.81
C ARG A 280 13.29 8.28 5.05
N HIS A 281 14.14 8.40 4.04
CA HIS A 281 14.62 7.26 3.24
C HIS A 281 15.50 6.28 4.03
N PHE A 282 15.79 5.11 3.45
CA PHE A 282 16.68 4.13 4.08
C PHE A 282 18.14 4.52 3.83
N PRO A 283 18.96 4.81 4.87
CA PRO A 283 20.32 5.27 4.66
C PRO A 283 21.20 4.15 4.06
N GLY A 284 21.89 4.47 2.96
CA GLY A 284 22.92 3.61 2.35
C GLY A 284 22.55 2.96 1.02
N VAL A 285 21.34 3.19 0.47
CA VAL A 285 21.03 2.85 -0.92
C VAL A 285 21.16 4.11 -1.76
N ALA A 286 22.37 4.36 -2.27
CA ALA A 286 22.56 5.36 -3.31
C ALA A 286 21.98 4.84 -4.64
N ALA A 287 21.22 5.68 -5.34
CA ALA A 287 20.81 5.42 -6.72
C ALA A 287 22.04 5.12 -7.60
N ARG A 288 21.88 4.20 -8.56
CA ARG A 288 22.92 3.70 -9.47
C ARG A 288 22.35 3.48 -10.86
#